data_AF-A0A6G0WD36-F1
#
_entry.id   AF-A0A6G0WD36-F1
#
_cell.length_a   1.000
_cell.length_b   1.000
_cell.length_c   1.000
_cell.angle_alpha   90.00
_cell.angle_beta   90.00
_cell.angle_gamma   90.00
#
_symmetry.space_group_name_H-M   'P 1'
#
loop_
_entity.id
_entity.type
_entity.pdbx_description
1 polymer ?
#
loop_
_entity_poly.entity_id
_entity_poly.type
_entity_poly.pdbx_seq_one_letter_code
_entity_poly.pdbx_strand_id
1 'polypeptide(L)'
;MWCYRKMLKIPWTEKVTNKEILDKIKEQRQIWKSIQSRRGKMIGHILRHQSLLKKIIEGDVEGHISRGRPRTEYMTQIMQDTNKGSYKELKELCYDREAWRAATNKSTDL
;
A
#
# COMPACT_ATOMS: atom_id res chain seq x y z
N MET A 1 2.32 -18.84 -8.67
CA MET A 1 3.13 -19.34 -9.80
C MET A 1 2.85 -20.80 -10.09
N TRP A 2 2.89 -21.69 -9.10
CA TRP A 2 2.59 -23.12 -9.32
C TRP A 2 1.20 -23.37 -9.93
N CYS A 3 0.13 -22.79 -9.35
CA CYS A 3 -1.22 -22.92 -9.90
C CYS A 3 -1.33 -22.40 -11.34
N TYR A 4 -0.72 -21.26 -11.63
CA TYR A 4 -0.67 -20.67 -12.98
C TYR A 4 0.08 -21.55 -13.99
N ARG A 5 1.24 -22.11 -13.61
CA ARG A 5 1.99 -23.05 -14.46
C ARG A 5 1.19 -24.32 -14.74
N LYS A 6 0.48 -24.85 -13.73
CA LYS A 6 -0.41 -26.00 -13.88
C LYS A 6 -1.57 -25.70 -14.83
N MET A 7 -2.21 -24.54 -14.69
CA MET A 7 -3.31 -24.10 -15.55
C MET A 7 -2.88 -23.92 -17.01
N LEU A 8 -1.70 -23.33 -17.24
CA LEU A 8 -1.09 -23.15 -18.56
C LEU A 8 -0.41 -24.43 -19.09
N LYS A 9 -0.40 -25.52 -18.32
CA LYS A 9 0.30 -26.78 -18.65
C LYS A 9 1.79 -26.61 -18.98
N ILE A 10 2.45 -25.63 -18.35
CA ILE A 10 3.89 -25.36 -18.54
C ILE A 10 4.70 -26.37 -17.72
N PRO A 11 5.47 -27.27 -18.36
CA PRO A 11 6.37 -28.16 -17.65
C PRO A 11 7.52 -27.37 -17.01
N TRP A 12 8.08 -27.91 -15.92
CA TRP A 12 9.17 -27.25 -15.20
C TRP A 12 10.47 -27.15 -16.03
N THR A 13 10.63 -28.02 -17.04
CA THR A 13 11.78 -28.08 -17.96
C THR A 13 11.85 -26.89 -18.91
N GLU A 14 10.72 -26.25 -19.19
CA GLU A 14 10.62 -25.14 -20.15
C GLU A 14 11.27 -23.85 -19.62
N LYS A 15 11.64 -23.80 -18.32
CA LYS A 15 12.32 -22.67 -17.65
C LYS A 15 11.72 -21.29 -17.93
N VAL A 16 10.43 -21.24 -18.27
CA VAL A 16 9.67 -20.00 -18.55
C VAL A 16 9.72 -19.08 -17.34
N THR A 17 9.93 -17.78 -17.57
CA THR A 17 10.03 -16.80 -16.48
C THR A 17 8.66 -16.54 -15.84
N ASN A 18 8.69 -16.13 -14.58
CA ASN A 18 7.47 -15.76 -13.86
C ASN A 18 6.74 -14.57 -14.50
N LYS A 19 7.47 -13.66 -15.17
CA LYS A 19 6.92 -12.52 -15.89
C LYS A 19 6.08 -12.97 -17.09
N GLU A 20 6.65 -13.83 -17.94
CA GLU A 20 5.94 -14.38 -19.11
C GLU A 20 4.68 -15.15 -18.73
N ILE A 21 4.69 -15.87 -17.60
CA ILE A 21 3.50 -16.57 -17.10
C ILE A 21 2.39 -15.59 -16.73
N LEU A 22 2.72 -14.47 -16.08
CA LEU A 22 1.75 -13.44 -15.74
C LEU A 22 1.24 -12.71 -16.98
N ASP A 23 2.12 -12.43 -17.94
CA ASP A 23 1.75 -11.83 -19.24
C ASP A 23 0.78 -12.74 -20.02
N LYS A 24 1.02 -14.06 -20.05
CA LYS A 24 0.13 -15.04 -20.70
C LYS A 24 -1.27 -15.10 -20.08
N ILE A 25 -1.38 -14.94 -18.76
CA ILE A 25 -2.66 -14.97 -18.04
C ILE A 25 -3.34 -13.59 -18.08
N LYS A 26 -2.64 -12.56 -18.60
CA LYS A 26 -3.05 -11.15 -18.55
C LYS A 26 -3.37 -10.67 -17.13
N GLU A 27 -2.80 -11.36 -16.14
CA GLU A 27 -3.06 -11.09 -14.74
C GLU A 27 -1.77 -10.51 -14.17
N GLN A 28 -1.75 -9.20 -14.02
CA GLN A 28 -0.63 -8.56 -13.36
C GLN A 28 -0.73 -8.82 -11.86
N ARG A 29 0.33 -9.39 -11.28
CA ARG A 29 0.40 -9.63 -9.85
C ARG A 29 0.60 -8.30 -9.13
N GLN A 30 -0.50 -7.62 -8.83
CA GLN A 30 -0.49 -6.30 -8.20
C GLN A 30 -0.35 -6.38 -6.67
N ILE A 31 0.62 -7.16 -6.18
CA ILE A 31 0.92 -7.25 -4.73
C ILE A 31 1.09 -5.85 -4.16
N TRP A 32 1.78 -4.97 -4.88
CA TRP A 32 1.97 -3.59 -4.47
C TRP A 32 0.66 -2.85 -4.29
N LYS A 33 -0.26 -2.92 -5.25
CA LYS A 33 -1.60 -2.32 -5.15
C LYS A 33 -2.41 -2.92 -4.00
N SER A 34 -2.33 -4.24 -3.78
CA SER A 34 -2.99 -4.87 -2.63
C SER A 34 -2.42 -4.37 -1.30
N ILE A 35 -1.11 -4.18 -1.21
CA ILE A 35 -0.46 -3.64 -0.01
C ILE A 35 -0.90 -2.19 0.20
N GLN A 36 -0.85 -1.35 -0.83
CA GLN A 36 -1.28 0.05 -0.78
C GLN A 36 -2.77 0.17 -0.38
N SER A 37 -3.65 -0.64 -0.98
CA SER A 37 -5.08 -0.67 -0.64
C SER A 37 -5.32 -1.05 0.83
N ARG A 38 -4.64 -2.10 1.32
CA ARG A 38 -4.75 -2.52 2.73
C ARG A 38 -4.22 -1.45 3.69
N ARG A 39 -3.09 -0.82 3.35
CA ARG A 39 -2.48 0.28 4.11
C ARG A 39 -3.42 1.48 4.20
N GLY A 40 -4.01 1.89 3.07
CA GLY A 40 -4.99 2.98 3.02
C GLY A 40 -6.25 2.68 3.85
N LYS A 41 -6.79 1.46 3.79
CA LYS A 41 -7.90 1.06 4.65
C LYS A 41 -7.56 1.19 6.14
N MET A 42 -6.37 0.75 6.54
CA MET A 42 -5.90 0.82 7.92
C MET A 42 -5.75 2.27 8.40
N ILE A 43 -5.08 3.13 7.62
CA ILE A 43 -4.87 4.53 7.99
C ILE A 43 -6.17 5.31 8.08
N GLY A 44 -7.05 5.16 7.07
CA GLY A 44 -8.34 5.81 7.11
C GLY A 44 -9.15 5.39 8.34
N HIS A 45 -9.05 4.13 8.77
CA HIS A 45 -9.68 3.69 10.02
C HIS A 45 -9.03 4.33 11.25
N ILE A 46 -7.70 4.30 11.35
CA ILE A 46 -6.98 4.85 12.51
C ILE A 46 -7.21 6.36 12.69
N LEU A 47 -7.21 7.15 11.60
CA LEU A 47 -7.34 8.60 11.70
C LEU A 47 -8.77 9.06 12.02
N ARG A 48 -9.79 8.31 11.58
CA ARG A 48 -11.21 8.63 11.84
C ARG A 48 -11.65 8.31 13.26
N HIS A 49 -11.06 7.29 13.89
CA HIS A 49 -11.45 6.87 15.23
C HIS A 49 -10.44 7.31 16.29
N GLN A 50 -10.92 7.67 17.47
CA GLN A 50 -10.06 7.95 18.62
C GLN A 50 -9.52 6.63 19.16
N SER A 51 -8.31 6.27 18.75
CA SER A 51 -7.61 5.04 19.15
C SER A 51 -6.24 5.35 19.74
N LEU A 52 -5.67 4.42 20.50
CA LEU A 52 -4.30 4.54 20.99
C LEU A 52 -3.31 4.74 19.82
N LEU A 53 -3.53 4.03 18.71
CA LEU A 53 -2.71 4.14 17.52
C LEU A 53 -2.73 5.56 16.93
N LYS A 54 -3.89 6.23 16.94
CA LYS A 54 -3.98 7.63 16.51
C LYS A 54 -3.11 8.54 17.37
N LYS A 55 -3.16 8.37 18.70
CA LYS A 55 -2.32 9.13 19.63
C LYS A 55 -0.82 8.85 19.42
N ILE A 56 -0.44 7.60 19.17
CA ILE A 56 0.96 7.23 18.90
C ILE A 56 1.44 7.85 17.59
N ILE A 57 0.59 7.88 16.57
CA ILE A 57 0.89 8.44 15.25
C ILE A 57 1.02 9.97 15.29
N GLU A 58 0.13 10.63 16.04
CA GLU A 58 0.13 12.09 16.20
C GLU A 58 1.15 12.56 17.26
N GLY A 59 1.65 11.63 18.08
CA GLY A 59 2.64 11.89 19.10
C GLY A 59 4.04 12.00 18.50
N ASP A 60 4.78 13.01 18.96
CA ASP A 60 6.20 13.11 18.71
C ASP A 60 6.96 12.33 19.79
N VAL A 61 8.03 11.64 19.40
CA VAL A 61 8.89 10.88 20.31
C VAL A 61 10.26 11.52 20.29
N GLU A 62 10.68 12.05 21.44
CA GLU A 62 12.02 12.61 21.58
C GLU A 62 13.10 11.55 21.31
N GLY A 63 14.03 11.87 20.40
CA GLY A 63 15.18 11.02 20.10
C GLY A 63 15.59 11.05 18.63
N HIS A 64 16.75 10.46 18.35
CA HIS A 64 17.24 10.29 16.98
C HIS A 64 16.89 8.91 16.43
N ILE A 65 16.66 8.84 15.13
CA ILE A 65 16.44 7.58 14.41
C ILE A 65 17.70 6.70 14.54
N SER A 66 17.54 5.50 15.09
CA SER A 66 18.63 4.53 15.24
C SER A 66 19.22 4.13 13.89
N ARG A 67 20.54 3.87 13.85
CA ARG A 67 21.22 3.38 12.64
C ARG A 67 20.55 2.11 12.13
N GLY A 68 20.28 2.06 10.82
CA GLY A 68 19.64 0.91 10.15
C GLY A 68 18.12 1.02 9.97
N ARG A 69 17.43 1.93 10.68
CA ARG A 69 16.01 2.19 10.40
C ARG A 69 15.86 2.95 9.06
N PRO A 70 14.90 2.59 8.20
CA PRO A 70 14.62 3.35 6.99
C PRO A 70 14.38 4.83 7.31
N ARG A 71 15.01 5.72 6.54
CA ARG A 71 14.83 7.17 6.68
C ARG A 71 13.41 7.62 6.33
N THR A 72 12.73 6.87 5.47
CA THR A 72 11.33 7.15 5.12
C THR A 72 10.42 6.71 6.26
N GLU A 73 9.78 7.66 6.90
CA GLU A 73 8.76 7.40 7.90
C GLU A 73 7.49 6.82 7.27
N TYR A 74 6.75 6.06 8.06
CA TYR A 74 5.51 5.44 7.61
C TYR A 74 4.48 6.47 7.11
N MET A 75 4.36 7.61 7.80
CA MET A 75 3.47 8.68 7.36
C MET A 75 3.92 9.37 6.08
N THR A 76 5.23 9.57 5.91
CA THR A 76 5.80 10.07 4.65
C THR A 76 5.48 9.13 3.49
N GLN A 77 5.54 7.82 3.71
CA GLN A 77 5.15 6.85 2.69
C GLN A 77 3.67 6.94 2.32
N ILE A 78 2.78 7.14 3.30
CA ILE A 78 1.33 7.27 3.04
C ILE A 78 1.01 8.57 2.30
N MET A 79 1.70 9.66 2.65
CA MET A 79 1.58 10.94 1.94
C MET A 79 2.03 10.80 0.47
N GLN A 80 3.09 10.04 0.22
CA GLN A 80 3.51 9.69 -1.15
C GLN A 80 2.47 8.84 -1.88
N ASP A 81 1.94 7.79 -1.23
CA ASP A 81 0.92 6.90 -1.82
C ASP A 81 -0.38 7.65 -2.19
N THR A 82 -0.71 8.73 -1.46
CA THR A 82 -1.94 9.52 -1.65
C THR A 82 -1.72 10.86 -2.35
N ASN A 83 -0.49 11.16 -2.74
CA ASN A 83 -0.06 12.43 -3.33
C ASN A 83 -0.51 13.66 -2.51
N LYS A 84 -0.21 13.65 -1.20
CA LYS A 84 -0.49 14.75 -0.27
C LYS A 84 0.79 15.40 0.23
N GLY A 85 0.79 16.73 0.29
CA GLY A 85 1.96 17.51 0.68
C GLY A 85 2.10 17.67 2.19
N SER A 86 1.01 17.45 2.95
CA SER A 86 0.98 17.61 4.40
C SER A 86 0.12 16.57 5.09
N TYR A 87 0.49 16.26 6.34
CA TYR A 87 -0.31 15.41 7.22
C TYR A 87 -1.71 15.98 7.47
N LYS A 88 -1.84 17.32 7.53
CA LYS A 88 -3.14 17.99 7.72
C LYS A 88 -4.09 17.67 6.56
N GLU A 89 -3.61 17.80 5.32
CA GLU A 89 -4.38 17.48 4.11
C GLU A 89 -4.77 16.00 4.06
N LEU A 90 -3.85 15.11 4.45
CA LEU A 90 -4.11 13.68 4.55
C LEU A 90 -5.22 13.38 5.57
N LYS A 91 -5.18 14.05 6.73
CA LYS A 91 -6.16 13.87 7.80
C LYS A 91 -7.54 14.38 7.39
N GLU A 92 -7.63 15.54 6.76
CA GLU A 92 -8.85 16.09 6.16
C GLU A 92 -9.44 15.14 5.12
N LEU A 93 -8.60 14.62 4.22
CA LEU A 93 -9.02 13.62 3.23
C LEU A 93 -9.56 12.33 3.87
N CYS A 94 -8.99 11.91 5.01
CA CYS A 94 -9.43 10.70 5.71
C CYS A 94 -10.80 10.87 6.39
N TYR A 95 -11.19 12.10 6.76
CA TYR A 95 -12.50 12.36 7.36
C TYR A 95 -13.62 12.21 6.33
N ASP A 96 -13.37 12.63 5.09
CA ASP A 96 -14.27 12.37 3.97
C ASP A 96 -14.14 10.92 3.49
N ARG A 97 -15.16 10.11 3.76
CA ARG A 97 -15.16 8.68 3.44
C ARG A 97 -15.19 8.41 1.94
N GLU A 98 -15.83 9.28 1.16
CA GLU A 98 -15.96 9.13 -0.29
C GLU A 98 -14.66 9.55 -0.96
N ALA A 99 -14.12 10.72 -0.58
CA ALA A 99 -12.82 11.17 -1.08
C ALA A 99 -11.68 10.21 -0.69
N TRP A 100 -11.69 9.65 0.52
CA TRP A 100 -10.71 8.65 0.94
C TRP A 100 -10.79 7.36 0.11
N ARG A 101 -12.00 6.86 -0.13
CA ARG A 101 -12.19 5.69 -1.00
C ARG A 101 -11.72 5.97 -2.43
N ALA A 102 -12.04 7.14 -2.98
CA ALA A 102 -11.58 7.52 -4.30
C ALA A 102 -10.05 7.63 -4.38
N ALA A 103 -9.40 8.23 -3.38
CA ALA A 103 -7.93 8.36 -3.33
C ALA A 103 -7.22 7.01 -3.19
N THR A 104 -7.74 6.13 -2.33
CA THR A 104 -7.16 4.80 -2.11
C THR A 104 -7.45 3.82 -3.26
N ASN A 105 -8.60 3.96 -3.92
CA ASN A 105 -8.95 3.14 -5.09
C ASN A 105 -8.25 3.62 -6.37
N LYS A 106 -7.90 4.90 -6.53
CA LYS A 106 -7.12 5.35 -7.72
C LYS A 106 -5.75 4.66 -7.87
N SER A 107 -5.21 4.08 -6.79
CA SER A 107 -4.03 3.21 -6.84
C SER A 107 -4.27 1.87 -7.58
N THR A 108 -5.52 1.51 -7.89
CA THR A 108 -5.88 0.26 -8.55
C THR A 108 -5.84 0.31 -10.07
N ASP A 109 -5.94 1.49 -10.69
CA ASP A 109 -6.42 1.64 -12.08
C ASP A 109 -5.36 2.01 -13.14
N LEU A 110 -4.07 1.93 -12.82
CA LEU A 110 -2.97 2.03 -13.81
C LEU A 110 -2.26 0.69 -14.03
#